data_AF-A0A397SMP6-F1
#
_entry.id   AF-A0A397SMP6-F1
#
_cell.length_a   1.000
_cell.length_b   1.000
_cell.length_c   1.000
_cell.angle_alpha   90.00
_cell.angle_beta   90.00
_cell.angle_gamma   90.00
#
_symmetry.space_group_name_H-M   'P 1'
#
loop_
_entity.id
_entity.type
_entity.pdbx_description
1 polymer ?
#
loop_
_entity_poly.entity_id
_entity_poly.type
_entity_poly.pdbx_seq_one_letter_code
_entity_poly.pdbx_strand_id
1 'polypeptide(L)'
;MSAAAINKATALMDTNIYDDLHKQHKFRQKTILADKSLTKDEKTKAIRIINEGYDRQKILHNYGERRICENCKQECIAITYCEYCIRNYLKAKFSNWTSGNNDIDNLIQKCQTEMLVPNMVVEWIPYNNLQNIKYLTKGGCSEIYTAYWIGGRYKEWNSREQQLKRGRRLKVILKKLKNVENANQSWLEEAKSHLTISNKWSDILQCYGLTQDPVSGDYMLVMNKMDIDLRNYLQQNHNQLI
;
A
#
# COMPACT_ATOMS: atom_id res chain seq x y z
N MET A 1 -17.42 -10.48 -0.77
CA MET A 1 -18.46 -10.03 -1.72
C MET A 1 -18.01 -8.82 -2.55
N SER A 2 -17.65 -7.67 -1.96
CA SER A 2 -17.19 -6.50 -2.75
C SER A 2 -15.98 -6.76 -3.67
N ALA A 3 -14.96 -7.50 -3.21
CA ALA A 3 -13.79 -7.86 -4.05
C ALA A 3 -14.16 -8.80 -5.22
N ALA A 4 -15.04 -9.77 -4.97
CA ALA A 4 -15.52 -10.69 -6.00
C ALA A 4 -16.29 -9.96 -7.11
N ALA A 5 -17.11 -8.98 -6.74
CA ALA A 5 -17.82 -8.13 -7.70
C ALA A 5 -16.87 -7.28 -8.56
N ILE A 6 -15.82 -6.72 -7.98
CA ILE A 6 -14.79 -5.96 -8.72
C ILE A 6 -14.07 -6.88 -9.71
N ASN A 7 -13.68 -8.08 -9.26
CA ASN A 7 -13.01 -9.07 -10.11
C ASN A 7 -13.93 -9.51 -11.26
N LYS A 8 -15.21 -9.80 -10.98
CA LYS A 8 -16.22 -10.09 -12.00
C LYS A 8 -16.39 -8.95 -13.00
N ALA A 9 -16.51 -7.71 -12.52
CA ALA A 9 -16.62 -6.54 -13.39
C ALA A 9 -15.38 -6.35 -14.28
N THR A 10 -14.20 -6.68 -13.77
CA THR A 10 -12.94 -6.65 -14.53
C THR A 10 -12.88 -7.78 -15.55
N ALA A 11 -13.31 -8.99 -15.20
CA ALA A 11 -13.34 -10.14 -16.09
C ALA A 11 -14.34 -10.00 -17.25
N LEU A 12 -15.42 -9.23 -17.06
CA LEU A 12 -16.41 -8.94 -18.10
C LEU A 12 -15.96 -7.85 -19.10
N MET A 13 -14.78 -7.25 -18.89
CA MET A 13 -14.32 -6.10 -19.66
C MET A 13 -13.59 -6.55 -20.93
N ASP A 14 -14.09 -6.12 -22.09
CA ASP A 14 -13.37 -6.25 -23.36
C ASP A 14 -12.39 -5.07 -23.52
N THR A 15 -11.10 -5.36 -23.49
CA THR A 15 -10.03 -4.35 -23.59
C THR A 15 -9.91 -3.71 -24.98
N ASN A 16 -10.50 -4.32 -26.02
CA ASN A 16 -10.56 -3.71 -27.36
C ASN A 16 -11.64 -2.62 -27.44
N ILE A 17 -12.71 -2.74 -26.64
CA ILE A 17 -13.80 -1.75 -26.59
C ILE A 17 -13.49 -0.66 -25.54
N TYR A 18 -12.95 -1.06 -24.40
CA TYR A 18 -12.54 -0.17 -23.32
C TYR A 18 -11.01 -0.01 -23.34
N ASP A 19 -10.54 0.62 -24.42
CA ASP A 19 -9.12 0.81 -24.78
C ASP A 19 -8.37 1.83 -23.90
N ASP A 20 -9.07 2.66 -23.14
CA ASP A 20 -8.46 3.62 -22.21
C ASP A 20 -8.93 3.46 -20.75
N LEU A 21 -8.10 3.92 -19.81
CA LEU A 21 -8.35 3.80 -18.37
C LEU A 21 -9.66 4.44 -17.91
N HIS A 22 -10.07 5.55 -18.53
CA HIS A 22 -11.29 6.25 -18.17
C HIS A 22 -12.54 5.47 -18.61
N LYS A 23 -12.55 4.95 -19.85
CA LYS A 23 -13.58 4.04 -20.35
C LYS A 23 -13.69 2.78 -19.49
N GLN A 24 -12.57 2.16 -19.15
CA GLN A 24 -12.52 0.98 -18.28
C GLN A 24 -13.06 1.27 -16.87
N HIS A 25 -12.74 2.44 -16.32
CA HIS A 25 -13.24 2.85 -15.01
C HIS A 25 -14.77 3.05 -15.02
N LYS A 26 -15.28 3.77 -16.03
CA LYS A 26 -16.73 3.98 -16.22
C LYS A 26 -17.48 2.66 -16.41
N PHE A 27 -16.92 1.73 -17.17
CA PHE A 27 -17.51 0.40 -17.34
C PHE A 27 -17.62 -0.34 -16.00
N ARG A 28 -16.52 -0.42 -15.25
CA ARG A 28 -16.49 -1.08 -13.93
C ARG A 28 -17.53 -0.48 -12.98
N GLN A 29 -17.66 0.85 -12.94
CA GLN A 29 -18.69 1.52 -12.13
C GLN A 29 -20.11 1.09 -12.54
N LYS A 30 -20.44 1.15 -13.84
CA LYS A 30 -21.76 0.75 -14.35
C LYS A 30 -22.08 -0.71 -14.02
N THR A 31 -21.14 -1.61 -14.24
CA THR A 31 -21.30 -3.04 -13.97
C THR A 31 -21.56 -3.32 -12.49
N ILE A 32 -20.82 -2.69 -11.58
CA ILE A 32 -21.03 -2.83 -10.13
C ILE A 32 -22.40 -2.28 -9.72
N LEU A 33 -22.79 -1.12 -10.24
CA LEU A 33 -24.09 -0.51 -9.89
C LEU A 33 -25.28 -1.33 -10.41
N ALA A 34 -25.13 -1.96 -11.56
CA ALA A 34 -26.16 -2.82 -12.16
C ALA A 34 -26.27 -4.21 -11.51
N ASP A 35 -25.26 -4.67 -10.76
CA ASP A 35 -25.28 -6.00 -10.14
C ASP A 35 -26.37 -6.08 -9.05
N LYS A 36 -27.42 -6.86 -9.31
CA LYS A 36 -28.58 -7.02 -8.41
C LYS A 36 -28.25 -7.88 -7.18
N SER A 37 -27.15 -8.64 -7.19
CA SER A 37 -26.73 -9.49 -6.06
C SER A 37 -26.08 -8.69 -4.93
N LEU A 38 -25.69 -7.44 -5.19
CA LEU A 38 -25.03 -6.59 -4.20
C LEU A 38 -26.04 -5.70 -3.47
N THR A 39 -25.87 -5.61 -2.16
CA THR A 39 -26.51 -4.59 -1.33
C THR A 39 -26.00 -3.19 -1.67
N LYS A 40 -26.73 -2.16 -1.25
CA LYS A 40 -26.33 -0.75 -1.43
C LYS A 40 -24.94 -0.47 -0.82
N ASP A 41 -24.68 -0.98 0.38
CA ASP A 41 -23.41 -0.76 1.09
C ASP A 41 -22.24 -1.45 0.39
N GLU A 42 -22.48 -2.65 -0.15
CA GLU A 42 -21.46 -3.37 -0.92
C GLU A 42 -21.12 -2.67 -2.22
N LYS A 43 -22.12 -2.12 -2.93
CA LYS A 43 -21.90 -1.28 -4.11
C LYS A 43 -21.09 -0.06 -3.75
N THR A 44 -21.48 0.69 -2.72
CA THR A 44 -20.73 1.87 -2.25
C THR A 44 -19.27 1.51 -1.92
N LYS A 45 -19.04 0.40 -1.21
CA LYS A 45 -17.69 -0.06 -0.90
C LYS A 45 -16.90 -0.45 -2.15
N ALA A 46 -17.51 -1.15 -3.11
CA ALA A 46 -16.86 -1.56 -4.34
C ALA A 46 -16.51 -0.37 -5.24
N ILE A 47 -17.44 0.58 -5.39
CA ILE A 47 -17.22 1.85 -6.12
C ILE A 47 -16.07 2.63 -5.50
N ARG A 48 -16.04 2.75 -4.17
CA ARG A 48 -14.96 3.42 -3.46
C ARG A 48 -13.60 2.79 -3.78
N ILE A 49 -13.48 1.46 -3.75
CA ILE A 49 -12.23 0.76 -4.05
C ILE A 49 -11.77 1.01 -5.50
N ILE A 50 -12.67 0.95 -6.48
CA ILE A 50 -12.28 1.20 -7.87
C ILE A 50 -11.95 2.67 -8.15
N ASN A 51 -12.55 3.61 -7.42
CA ASN A 51 -12.19 5.03 -7.49
C ASN A 51 -10.80 5.29 -6.90
N GLU A 52 -10.49 4.69 -5.75
CA GLU A 52 -9.14 4.77 -5.15
C GLU A 52 -8.07 4.22 -6.11
N GLY A 53 -8.35 3.09 -6.77
CA GLY A 53 -7.47 2.53 -7.80
C GLY A 53 -7.34 3.41 -9.04
N TYR A 54 -8.42 4.06 -9.46
CA TYR A 54 -8.41 4.98 -10.61
C TYR A 54 -7.62 6.25 -10.31
N ASP A 55 -7.84 6.89 -9.17
CA ASP A 55 -7.09 8.07 -8.71
C ASP A 55 -5.59 7.78 -8.66
N ARG A 56 -5.21 6.61 -8.14
CA ARG A 56 -3.82 6.16 -8.12
C ARG A 56 -3.19 6.12 -9.52
N GLN A 57 -3.89 5.54 -10.49
CA GLN A 57 -3.40 5.45 -11.87
C GLN A 57 -3.29 6.83 -12.52
N LYS A 58 -4.28 7.71 -12.28
CA LYS A 58 -4.23 9.09 -12.75
C LYS A 58 -3.02 9.84 -12.20
N ILE A 59 -2.74 9.73 -10.90
CA ILE A 59 -1.57 10.38 -10.28
C ILE A 59 -0.27 9.78 -10.83
N LEU A 60 -0.17 8.45 -10.89
CA LEU A 60 1.03 7.75 -11.33
C LEU A 60 1.44 8.13 -12.77
N HIS A 61 0.46 8.21 -13.68
CA HIS A 61 0.69 8.53 -15.09
C HIS A 61 0.48 10.02 -15.41
N ASN A 62 0.22 10.86 -14.40
CA ASN A 62 -0.06 12.29 -14.55
C ASN A 62 -1.15 12.56 -15.63
N TYR A 63 -2.21 11.74 -15.65
CA TYR A 63 -3.21 11.69 -16.71
C TYR A 63 -4.62 12.01 -16.21
N GLY A 64 -5.43 12.57 -17.12
CA GLY A 64 -6.84 12.87 -16.92
C GLY A 64 -7.09 14.29 -16.43
N GLU A 65 -8.37 14.61 -16.24
CA GLU A 65 -8.79 15.95 -15.85
C GLU A 65 -8.26 16.33 -14.47
N ARG A 66 -7.79 17.56 -14.38
CA ARG A 66 -7.35 18.21 -13.16
C ARG A 66 -8.51 19.02 -12.56
N ARG A 67 -8.46 19.23 -11.24
CA ARG A 67 -9.42 20.07 -10.52
C ARG A 67 -8.70 20.93 -9.49
N ILE A 68 -9.26 22.07 -9.15
CA ILE A 68 -8.76 22.89 -8.06
C ILE A 68 -9.23 22.30 -6.72
N CYS A 69 -8.29 22.01 -5.83
CA CYS A 69 -8.62 21.54 -4.49
C CYS A 69 -9.22 22.68 -3.65
N GLU A 70 -10.38 22.44 -3.05
CA GLU A 70 -11.06 23.43 -2.19
C GLU A 70 -10.23 23.81 -0.96
N ASN A 71 -9.41 22.89 -0.44
CA ASN A 71 -8.62 23.08 0.77
C ASN A 71 -7.30 23.82 0.53
N CYS A 72 -6.47 23.35 -0.41
CA CYS A 72 -5.14 23.92 -0.63
C CYS A 72 -5.04 24.84 -1.87
N LYS A 73 -6.13 24.97 -2.64
CA LYS A 73 -6.19 25.76 -3.89
C LYS A 73 -5.21 25.33 -4.99
N GLN A 74 -4.54 24.19 -4.81
CA GLN A 74 -3.66 23.60 -5.82
C GLN A 74 -4.46 22.76 -6.80
N GLU A 75 -3.97 22.69 -8.02
CA GLU A 75 -4.52 21.85 -9.07
C GLU A 75 -4.10 20.38 -8.84
N CYS A 76 -5.07 19.53 -8.52
CA CYS A 76 -4.89 18.12 -8.19
C CYS A 76 -5.59 17.19 -9.17
N ILE A 77 -5.10 15.95 -9.28
CA ILE A 77 -5.57 14.97 -10.25
C ILE A 77 -6.57 13.99 -9.65
N ALA A 78 -6.38 13.58 -8.40
CA ALA A 78 -7.28 12.63 -7.74
C ALA A 78 -8.66 13.24 -7.50
N ILE A 79 -9.70 12.42 -7.67
CA ILE A 79 -11.09 12.80 -7.50
C ILE A 79 -11.49 12.64 -6.02
N THR A 80 -11.10 11.54 -5.38
CA THR A 80 -11.57 11.19 -4.02
C THR A 80 -10.79 11.85 -2.89
N TYR A 81 -9.59 12.35 -3.16
CA TYR A 81 -8.76 13.11 -2.23
C TYR A 81 -7.87 14.11 -2.98
N CYS A 82 -7.10 14.93 -2.26
CA CYS A 82 -6.06 15.77 -2.85
C CYS A 82 -4.70 15.24 -2.40
N GLU A 83 -3.90 14.78 -3.37
CA GLU A 83 -2.55 14.26 -3.14
C GLU A 83 -1.64 15.29 -2.47
N TYR A 84 -1.79 16.58 -2.80
CA TYR A 84 -1.01 17.65 -2.17
C TYR A 84 -1.40 17.91 -0.72
N CYS A 85 -2.70 17.89 -0.38
CA CYS A 85 -3.12 18.01 1.02
C CYS A 85 -2.51 16.92 1.88
N ILE A 86 -2.50 15.67 1.39
CA ILE A 86 -1.93 14.55 2.14
C ILE A 86 -0.41 14.70 2.25
N ARG A 87 0.29 15.01 1.15
CA ARG A 87 1.73 15.25 1.17
C ARG A 87 2.12 16.38 2.12
N ASN A 88 1.35 17.47 2.17
CA ASN A 88 1.57 18.57 3.09
C ASN A 88 1.32 18.17 4.56
N TYR A 89 0.28 17.39 4.82
CA TYR A 89 0.03 16.80 6.14
C TYR A 89 1.21 15.92 6.59
N LEU A 90 1.77 15.11 5.69
CA LEU A 90 2.92 14.26 5.99
C LEU A 90 4.18 15.11 6.24
N LYS A 91 4.46 16.09 5.39
CA LYS A 91 5.57 17.05 5.54
C LYS A 91 5.56 17.75 6.90
N ALA A 92 4.39 18.20 7.35
CA ALA A 92 4.23 18.81 8.66
C ALA A 92 4.55 17.87 9.83
N LYS A 93 4.63 16.55 9.58
CA LYS A 93 4.94 15.51 10.56
C LYS A 93 6.31 14.89 10.39
N PHE A 94 7.18 15.38 9.50
CA PHE A 94 8.50 14.78 9.25
C PHE A 94 9.34 14.64 10.52
N SER A 95 9.29 15.62 11.42
CA SER A 95 9.96 15.55 12.73
C SER A 95 9.47 14.43 13.64
N ASN A 96 8.25 13.92 13.44
CA ASN A 96 7.67 12.83 14.22
C ASN A 96 8.07 11.43 13.69
N TRP A 97 8.67 11.35 12.50
CA TRP A 97 9.03 10.09 11.83
C TRP A 97 10.53 9.79 11.89
N THR A 98 11.21 10.22 12.94
CA THR A 98 12.66 9.98 13.04
C THR A 98 12.97 8.61 13.62
N SER A 99 13.84 7.90 12.93
CA SER A 99 14.49 6.66 13.35
C SER A 99 15.78 6.91 14.14
N GLY A 100 16.25 8.17 14.19
CA GLY A 100 17.61 8.50 14.62
C GLY A 100 18.69 8.24 13.54
N ASN A 101 18.30 7.74 12.36
CA ASN A 101 19.18 7.53 11.22
C ASN A 101 18.73 8.41 10.03
N ASN A 102 19.59 9.35 9.64
CA ASN A 102 19.27 10.32 8.59
C ASN A 102 18.98 9.68 7.23
N ASP A 103 19.66 8.58 6.87
CA ASP A 103 19.45 7.92 5.57
C ASP A 103 18.06 7.27 5.49
N ILE A 104 17.63 6.63 6.59
CA ILE A 104 16.29 6.04 6.72
C ILE A 104 15.23 7.14 6.71
N ASP A 105 15.44 8.20 7.49
CA ASP A 105 14.50 9.30 7.61
C ASP A 105 14.32 10.00 6.26
N ASN A 106 15.40 10.25 5.53
CA ASN A 106 15.38 10.82 4.18
C ASN A 106 14.65 9.90 3.19
N LEU A 107 14.87 8.59 3.26
CA LEU A 107 14.19 7.61 2.41
C LEU A 107 12.67 7.62 2.67
N ILE A 108 12.25 7.59 3.93
CA ILE A 108 10.82 7.62 4.32
C ILE A 108 10.18 8.92 3.86
N GLN A 109 10.82 10.07 4.10
CA GLN A 109 10.32 11.37 3.67
C GLN A 109 10.15 11.43 2.14
N LYS A 110 11.11 10.89 1.37
CA LYS A 110 11.00 10.79 -0.09
C LYS A 110 9.80 9.93 -0.52
N CYS A 111 9.58 8.78 0.11
CA CYS A 111 8.40 7.96 -0.17
C CYS A 111 7.09 8.69 0.16
N GLN A 112 7.06 9.49 1.22
CA GLN A 112 5.90 10.27 1.64
C GLN A 112 5.62 11.46 0.71
N THR A 113 6.64 12.13 0.16
CA THR A 113 6.44 13.21 -0.81
C THR A 113 5.98 12.72 -2.18
N GLU A 114 6.34 11.50 -2.56
CA GLU A 114 5.93 10.84 -3.81
C GLU A 114 4.65 9.98 -3.65
N MET A 115 3.99 9.99 -2.48
CA MET A 115 2.81 9.17 -2.18
C MET A 115 1.72 9.31 -3.25
N LEU A 116 1.17 8.16 -3.66
CA LEU A 116 0.06 8.08 -4.61
C LEU A 116 -1.29 8.00 -3.90
N VAL A 117 -1.45 7.11 -2.93
CA VAL A 117 -2.71 6.88 -2.21
C VAL A 117 -2.52 6.84 -0.67
N PRO A 118 -3.54 7.22 0.13
CA PRO A 118 -3.45 7.25 1.59
C PRO A 118 -3.00 5.94 2.24
N ASN A 119 -3.34 4.79 1.64
CA ASN A 119 -3.08 3.48 2.21
C ASN A 119 -1.70 2.87 1.85
N MET A 120 -0.88 3.63 1.12
CA MET A 120 0.51 3.30 0.73
C MET A 120 1.54 4.19 1.43
N VAL A 121 1.12 5.02 2.38
CA VAL A 121 2.05 5.85 3.17
C VAL A 121 3.08 4.96 3.85
N VAL A 122 4.35 5.23 3.55
CA VAL A 122 5.50 4.60 4.19
C VAL A 122 5.78 5.29 5.52
N GLU A 123 6.03 4.50 6.56
CA GLU A 123 6.15 4.97 7.95
C GLU A 123 7.46 4.46 8.59
N TRP A 124 8.04 5.26 9.49
CA TRP A 124 8.86 4.69 10.56
C TRP A 124 7.91 4.12 11.60
N ILE A 125 8.01 2.83 11.89
CA ILE A 125 7.10 2.13 12.79
C ILE A 125 7.85 1.85 14.08
N PRO A 126 7.54 2.57 15.18
CA PRO A 126 8.11 2.28 16.49
C PRO A 126 7.95 0.81 16.85
N TYR A 127 9.03 0.16 17.27
CA TYR A 127 9.03 -1.28 17.54
C TYR A 127 8.01 -1.67 18.61
N ASN A 128 7.77 -0.80 19.60
CA ASN A 128 6.76 -0.98 20.64
C ASN A 128 5.31 -1.01 20.11
N ASN A 129 5.05 -0.55 18.88
CA ASN A 129 3.77 -0.71 18.20
C ASN A 129 3.60 -2.10 17.57
N LEU A 130 4.60 -2.98 17.64
CA LEU A 130 4.56 -4.34 17.13
C LEU A 130 4.42 -5.33 18.31
N GLN A 131 3.34 -6.09 18.32
CA GLN A 131 3.02 -7.06 19.38
C GLN A 131 3.10 -8.50 18.88
N ASN A 132 3.32 -9.41 19.83
CA ASN A 132 3.37 -10.85 19.59
C ASN A 132 4.32 -11.20 18.43
N ILE A 133 5.52 -10.61 18.46
CA ILE A 133 6.55 -10.89 17.48
C ILE A 133 6.98 -12.35 17.64
N LYS A 134 6.79 -13.14 16.59
CA LYS A 134 7.10 -14.58 16.58
C LYS A 134 7.93 -14.90 15.36
N TYR A 135 9.03 -15.61 15.56
CA TYR A 135 9.80 -16.20 14.47
C TYR A 135 8.90 -17.07 13.60
N LEU A 136 8.99 -16.88 12.28
CA LEU A 136 8.22 -17.65 11.29
C LEU A 136 9.13 -18.64 10.57
N THR A 137 10.22 -18.14 9.98
CA THR A 137 11.15 -18.95 9.19
C THR A 137 12.43 -18.16 8.91
N LYS A 138 13.42 -18.84 8.35
CA LYS A 138 14.65 -18.25 7.81
C LYS A 138 14.81 -18.75 6.38
N GLY A 139 14.89 -17.80 5.45
CA GLY A 139 15.25 -18.07 4.05
C GLY A 139 16.70 -17.69 3.78
N GLY A 140 17.11 -17.75 2.51
CA GLY A 140 18.51 -17.57 2.08
C GLY A 140 19.28 -16.45 2.77
N CYS A 141 18.71 -15.25 2.91
CA CYS A 141 19.43 -14.08 3.44
C CYS A 141 18.76 -13.40 4.65
N SER A 142 17.60 -13.87 5.13
CA SER A 142 16.83 -13.13 6.14
C SER A 142 16.03 -14.05 7.05
N GLU A 143 15.93 -13.62 8.31
CA GLU A 143 14.94 -14.14 9.27
C GLU A 143 13.62 -13.39 9.08
N ILE A 144 12.53 -14.14 9.11
CA ILE A 144 11.18 -13.64 8.92
C ILE A 144 10.40 -13.88 10.21
N TYR A 145 9.70 -12.84 10.65
CA TYR A 145 8.86 -12.87 11.83
C TYR A 145 7.44 -12.45 11.47
N THR A 146 6.47 -12.85 12.28
CA THR A 146 5.10 -12.33 12.24
C THR A 146 4.88 -11.41 13.42
N ALA A 147 4.07 -10.37 13.26
CA ALA A 147 3.68 -9.48 14.35
C ALA A 147 2.26 -8.92 14.12
N TYR A 148 1.70 -8.33 15.17
CA TYR A 148 0.53 -7.45 15.06
C TYR A 148 0.98 -6.00 15.22
N TRP A 149 0.75 -5.19 14.19
CA TRP A 149 0.95 -3.75 14.26
C TRP A 149 -0.28 -3.08 14.87
N ILE A 150 -0.10 -2.50 16.07
CA ILE A 150 -1.12 -1.71 16.77
C ILE A 150 -1.43 -0.44 15.98
N GLY A 151 -2.71 -0.11 15.82
CA GLY A 151 -3.16 1.04 15.01
C GLY A 151 -3.10 0.80 13.50
N GLY A 152 -2.14 0.00 13.03
CA GLY A 152 -2.00 -0.39 11.63
C GLY A 152 -1.73 0.79 10.69
N ARG A 153 -1.74 0.50 9.38
CA ARG A 153 -1.53 1.49 8.33
C ARG A 153 -2.66 2.52 8.23
N TYR A 154 -2.37 3.67 7.63
CA TYR A 154 -3.39 4.59 7.15
C TYR A 154 -4.33 3.93 6.12
N LYS A 155 -5.60 4.33 6.13
CA LYS A 155 -6.63 3.81 5.22
C LYS A 155 -7.20 4.86 4.32
N GLU A 156 -7.46 6.05 4.84
CA GLU A 156 -8.19 7.10 4.13
C GLU A 156 -7.74 8.49 4.56
N TRP A 157 -8.01 9.46 3.70
CA TRP A 157 -7.87 10.88 3.99
C TRP A 157 -9.23 11.46 4.33
N ASN A 158 -9.37 12.08 5.50
CA ASN A 158 -10.55 12.86 5.84
C ASN A 158 -10.32 14.30 5.36
N SER A 159 -11.01 14.72 4.30
CA SER A 159 -10.87 16.05 3.70
C SER A 159 -11.39 17.17 4.60
N ARG A 160 -12.40 16.90 5.44
CA ARG A 160 -13.01 17.88 6.35
C ARG A 160 -12.11 18.19 7.54
N GLU A 161 -11.54 17.15 8.13
CA GLU A 161 -10.65 17.26 9.29
C GLU A 161 -9.18 17.44 8.88
N GLN A 162 -8.89 17.38 7.58
CA GLN A 162 -7.55 17.44 7.00
C GLN A 162 -6.55 16.50 7.68
N GLN A 163 -6.97 15.25 7.90
CA GLN A 163 -6.13 14.24 8.54
C GLN A 163 -6.26 12.85 7.94
N LEU A 164 -5.15 12.10 7.97
CA LEU A 164 -5.16 10.68 7.65
C LEU A 164 -5.81 9.88 8.78
N LYS A 165 -6.73 8.98 8.40
CA LYS A 165 -7.36 8.03 9.32
C LYS A 165 -6.65 6.69 9.26
N ARG A 166 -6.35 6.14 10.43
CA ARG A 166 -5.75 4.82 10.58
C ARG A 166 -6.80 3.72 10.46
N GLY A 167 -6.34 2.56 10.04
CA GLY A 167 -7.11 1.34 10.12
C GLY A 167 -7.20 0.82 11.55
N ARG A 168 -7.29 -0.50 11.65
CA ARG A 168 -7.21 -1.22 12.92
C ARG A 168 -5.93 -2.03 12.95
N ARG A 169 -5.71 -2.72 14.06
CA ARG A 169 -4.65 -3.72 14.23
C ARG A 169 -4.50 -4.59 12.98
N LEU A 170 -3.29 -4.66 12.45
CA LEU A 170 -2.97 -5.38 11.21
C LEU A 170 -1.93 -6.46 11.50
N LYS A 171 -2.11 -7.66 10.94
CA LYS A 171 -1.08 -8.70 10.99
C LYS A 171 -0.05 -8.43 9.89
N VAL A 172 1.22 -8.38 10.26
CA VAL A 172 2.33 -8.00 9.39
C VAL A 172 3.44 -9.06 9.42
N ILE A 173 4.29 -9.01 8.40
CA ILE A 173 5.57 -9.70 8.35
C ILE A 173 6.67 -8.72 8.67
N LEU A 174 7.62 -9.14 9.51
CA LEU A 174 8.87 -8.42 9.74
C LEU A 174 9.99 -9.20 9.05
N LYS A 175 10.60 -8.61 8.02
CA LYS A 175 11.78 -9.18 7.37
C LYS A 175 13.01 -8.48 7.90
N LYS A 176 13.87 -9.23 8.60
CA LYS A 176 15.12 -8.71 9.13
C LYS A 176 16.07 -8.38 7.98
N LEU A 177 16.60 -7.16 7.97
CA LEU A 177 17.55 -6.70 6.99
C LEU A 177 18.97 -6.94 7.51
N LYS A 178 19.82 -7.56 6.69
CA LYS A 178 21.23 -7.82 7.00
C LYS A 178 22.07 -7.47 5.78
N ASN A 179 23.31 -7.03 6.00
CA ASN A 179 24.27 -6.94 4.90
C ASN A 179 24.58 -8.35 4.39
N VAL A 180 24.63 -8.50 3.06
CA VAL A 180 25.01 -9.76 2.42
C VAL A 180 26.35 -9.54 1.73
N GLU A 181 27.44 -9.87 2.44
CA GLU A 181 28.82 -9.64 1.98
C GLU A 181 29.08 -10.26 0.60
N ASN A 182 28.67 -11.52 0.41
CA ASN A 182 28.87 -12.24 -0.86
C ASN A 182 28.09 -11.66 -2.05
N ALA A 183 27.06 -10.85 -1.81
CA ALA A 183 26.27 -10.21 -2.86
C ALA A 183 26.63 -8.72 -3.05
N ASN A 184 27.59 -8.19 -2.27
CA ASN A 184 27.90 -6.77 -2.16
C ASN A 184 26.64 -5.89 -2.00
N GLN A 185 25.61 -6.43 -1.34
CA GLN A 185 24.30 -5.81 -1.22
C GLN A 185 24.13 -5.28 0.21
N SER A 186 24.00 -3.96 0.32
CA SER A 186 23.69 -3.29 1.58
C SER A 186 22.22 -3.47 1.94
N TRP A 187 21.95 -3.65 3.24
CA TRP A 187 20.61 -3.66 3.80
C TRP A 187 19.79 -2.40 3.39
N LEU A 188 20.47 -1.26 3.21
CA LEU A 188 19.84 0.01 2.86
C LEU A 188 19.32 0.02 1.43
N GLU A 189 20.08 -0.54 0.48
CA GLU A 189 19.64 -0.64 -0.91
C GLU A 189 18.46 -1.61 -1.06
N GLU A 190 18.43 -2.68 -0.27
CA GLU A 190 17.24 -3.55 -0.17
C GLU A 190 16.03 -2.77 0.37
N ALA A 191 16.19 -2.01 1.45
CA ALA A 191 15.12 -1.21 2.03
C ALA A 191 14.57 -0.18 1.02
N LYS A 192 15.46 0.54 0.35
CA LYS A 192 15.13 1.53 -0.69
C LYS A 192 14.39 0.90 -1.86
N SER A 193 14.83 -0.27 -2.32
CA SER A 193 14.14 -1.02 -3.38
C SER A 193 12.71 -1.38 -2.94
N HIS A 194 12.55 -2.06 -1.81
CA HIS A 194 11.22 -2.47 -1.34
C HIS A 194 10.27 -1.29 -1.11
N LEU A 195 10.74 -0.22 -0.45
CA LEU A 195 9.91 0.95 -0.17
C LEU A 195 9.53 1.72 -1.44
N THR A 196 10.47 1.92 -2.37
CA THR A 196 10.19 2.69 -3.60
C THR A 196 9.26 1.93 -4.54
N ILE A 197 9.52 0.64 -4.74
CA ILE A 197 8.78 -0.21 -5.69
C ILE A 197 7.35 -0.46 -5.17
N SER A 198 7.21 -0.88 -3.91
CA SER A 198 5.87 -1.21 -3.36
C SER A 198 4.99 0.02 -3.12
N ASN A 199 5.58 1.21 -2.98
CA ASN A 199 4.83 2.47 -2.96
C ASN A 199 4.28 2.87 -4.35
N LYS A 200 4.87 2.34 -5.44
CA LYS A 200 4.50 2.68 -6.83
C LYS A 200 3.69 1.62 -7.55
N TRP A 201 3.72 0.35 -7.15
CA TRP A 201 3.00 -0.73 -7.83
C TRP A 201 2.21 -1.60 -6.85
N SER A 202 0.89 -1.74 -7.10
CA SER A 202 -0.03 -2.49 -6.24
C SER A 202 0.13 -4.01 -6.32
N ASP A 203 0.75 -4.49 -7.39
CA ASP A 203 1.04 -5.92 -7.62
C ASP A 203 2.23 -6.40 -6.81
N ILE A 204 3.03 -5.46 -6.30
CA ILE A 204 4.17 -5.75 -5.44
C ILE A 204 3.70 -5.80 -3.99
N LEU A 205 4.24 -6.75 -3.23
CA LEU A 205 3.93 -6.91 -1.83
C LEU A 205 4.15 -5.59 -1.08
N GLN A 206 3.07 -5.04 -0.54
CA GLN A 206 3.10 -3.76 0.15
C GLN A 206 4.09 -3.79 1.32
N CYS A 207 5.08 -2.89 1.27
CA CYS A 207 5.89 -2.53 2.41
C CYS A 207 5.28 -1.30 3.07
N TYR A 208 5.04 -1.38 4.37
CA TYR A 208 4.50 -0.27 5.17
C TYR A 208 5.57 0.66 5.70
N GLY A 209 6.80 0.17 5.81
CA GLY A 209 7.82 0.93 6.50
C GLY A 209 8.98 0.11 7.02
N LEU A 210 9.72 0.75 7.91
CA LEU A 210 10.85 0.18 8.63
C LEU A 210 10.61 0.24 10.13
N THR A 211 11.26 -0.64 10.85
CA THR A 211 11.39 -0.63 12.30
C THR A 211 12.81 -1.05 12.67
N GLN A 212 13.20 -0.88 13.92
CA GLN A 212 14.47 -1.36 14.45
C GLN A 212 14.20 -2.17 15.71
N ASP A 213 14.76 -3.37 15.77
CA ASP A 213 14.76 -4.17 16.99
C ASP A 213 15.67 -3.50 18.03
N PRO A 214 15.14 -3.04 19.17
CA PRO A 214 15.94 -2.35 20.18
C PRO A 214 16.96 -3.26 20.87
N VAL A 215 16.80 -4.58 20.79
CA VAL A 215 17.73 -5.55 21.42
C VAL A 215 18.92 -5.82 20.52
N SER A 216 18.68 -6.14 19.24
CA SER A 216 19.76 -6.46 18.30
C SER A 216 20.32 -5.24 17.56
N GLY A 217 19.59 -4.13 17.52
CA GLY A 217 19.92 -2.96 16.70
C GLY A 217 19.61 -3.15 15.21
N ASP A 218 19.11 -4.32 14.82
CA ASP A 218 18.87 -4.67 13.43
C ASP A 218 17.59 -4.02 12.89
N TYR A 219 17.67 -3.49 11.67
CA TYR A 219 16.50 -2.95 10.96
C TYR A 219 15.64 -4.07 10.35
N MET A 220 14.34 -3.83 10.26
CA MET A 220 13.40 -4.77 9.67
C MET A 220 12.38 -4.04 8.78
N LEU A 221 12.05 -4.63 7.63
CA LEU A 221 10.92 -4.20 6.82
C LEU A 221 9.62 -4.67 7.46
N VAL A 222 8.63 -3.79 7.53
CA VAL A 222 7.27 -4.14 7.97
C VAL A 222 6.38 -4.27 6.73
N MET A 223 5.91 -5.48 6.43
CA MET A 223 5.25 -5.81 5.18
C MET A 223 3.87 -6.42 5.39
N ASN A 224 3.01 -6.35 4.37
CA ASN A 224 1.74 -7.06 4.38
C ASN A 224 1.97 -8.58 4.50
N LYS A 225 1.17 -9.26 5.32
CA LYS A 225 1.22 -10.72 5.39
C LYS A 225 0.38 -11.33 4.25
N MET A 226 1.01 -12.18 3.44
CA MET A 226 0.32 -13.04 2.48
C MET A 226 -0.05 -14.38 3.12
N ASP A 227 -1.01 -15.09 2.51
CA ASP A 227 -1.55 -16.32 3.07
C ASP A 227 -0.73 -17.55 2.70
N ILE A 228 -0.26 -17.63 1.44
CA ILE A 228 0.50 -18.77 0.91
C ILE A 228 1.50 -18.29 -0.14
N ASP A 229 2.65 -18.98 -0.26
CA ASP A 229 3.57 -18.79 -1.36
C ASP A 229 3.21 -19.64 -2.58
N LEU A 230 3.71 -19.24 -3.75
CA LEU A 230 3.38 -19.89 -5.03
C LEU A 230 3.75 -21.39 -5.03
N ARG A 231 4.87 -21.79 -4.43
CA ARG A 231 5.29 -23.20 -4.40
C ARG A 231 4.28 -24.05 -3.64
N ASN A 232 3.92 -23.62 -2.44
CA ASN A 232 2.93 -24.31 -1.63
C ASN A 232 1.54 -24.30 -2.29
N TYR A 233 1.15 -23.19 -2.92
CA TYR A 233 -0.11 -23.13 -3.67
C TYR A 233 -0.16 -24.15 -4.82
N LEU A 234 0.90 -24.20 -5.64
CA LEU A 234 0.98 -25.13 -6.76
C LEU A 234 0.98 -26.58 -6.30
N GLN A 235 1.66 -26.90 -5.20
CA GLN A 235 1.66 -28.25 -4.63
C GLN A 235 0.27 -28.66 -4.13
N GLN A 236 -0.47 -27.75 -3.49
CA GLN A 236 -1.82 -28.04 -2.97
C GLN A 236 -2.88 -28.16 -4.07
N ASN A 237 -2.70 -27.46 -5.19
CA ASN A 237 -3.72 -27.36 -6.25
C ASN A 237 -3.32 -28.08 -7.56
N HIS A 238 -2.27 -28.89 -7.54
CA HIS A 238 -1.72 -29.55 -8.73
C HIS A 238 -2.80 -30.27 -9.55
N ASN A 239 -3.67 -31.04 -8.88
CA ASN A 239 -4.71 -31.83 -9.54
C ASN A 239 -5.92 -31.03 -10.05
N GLN A 240 -6.04 -29.75 -9.70
CA GLN A 240 -7.12 -28.86 -10.17
C GLN A 240 -6.66 -27.93 -11.29
N LEU A 241 -5.35 -27.86 -11.52
CA LEU A 241 -4.71 -27.00 -12.52
C LEU A 241 -4.35 -27.77 -13.81
N ILE A 242 -4.54 -29.10 -13.80
CA ILE A 242 -4.39 -30.02 -14.94
C ILE A 242 -5.79 -30.49 -15.34
#